data_AF-E0PDH3-F1
#
_entry.id   AF-E0PDH3-F1
#
_cell.length_a   1.000
_cell.length_b   1.000
_cell.length_c   1.000
_cell.angle_alpha   90.00
_cell.angle_beta   90.00
_cell.angle_gamma   90.00
#
_symmetry.space_group_name_H-M   'P 1'
#
loop_
_entity.id
_entity.type
_entity.pdbx_description
1 polymer ?
#
loop_
_entity_poly.entity_id
_entity_poly.type
_entity_poly.pdbx_seq_one_letter_code
_entity_poly.pdbx_strand_id
1 'polypeptide(L)'
;MFKFLGRLIILGFVIFCGYQTYVVHKNVQNVLQYKDMVKEILDDNDTTANVDLVLAMIYTETKGDDGDVMQSSESSDGVANSITDSQTSIRQGVTVLSENLTLADEAGVDVWTAVQAYNFGTAYIDYVAKNGGENTIALATAYSRNVVAPSLGNTTGETYFYYHPLALISGGKLYKNGGNIYYSREVHFNLYLIELMSLF
;
A
#
# COMPACT_ATOMS: atom_id res chain seq x y z
N MET A 1 -4.53 -2.99 -45.90
CA MET A 1 -3.96 -1.98 -44.99
C MET A 1 -4.51 -2.10 -43.57
N PHE A 2 -5.82 -1.99 -43.33
CA PHE A 2 -6.42 -2.11 -41.98
C PHE A 2 -6.13 -3.43 -41.23
N LYS A 3 -6.15 -4.59 -41.93
CA LYS A 3 -5.80 -5.89 -41.32
C LYS A 3 -4.32 -6.00 -40.89
N PHE A 4 -3.42 -5.29 -41.58
CA PHE A 4 -2.01 -5.26 -41.23
C PHE A 4 -1.77 -4.35 -40.02
N LEU A 5 -2.40 -3.17 -40.00
CA LEU A 5 -2.36 -2.26 -38.86
C LEU A 5 -2.96 -2.90 -37.60
N GLY A 6 -4.08 -3.61 -37.72
CA GLY A 6 -4.68 -4.35 -36.60
C GLY A 6 -3.75 -5.43 -36.03
N ARG A 7 -3.01 -6.16 -36.88
CA ARG A 7 -2.01 -7.13 -36.43
C ARG A 7 -0.83 -6.48 -35.69
N LEU A 8 -0.39 -5.31 -36.14
CA LEU A 8 0.68 -4.55 -35.45
C LEU A 8 0.22 -4.04 -34.08
N ILE A 9 -1.03 -3.57 -33.95
CA ILE A 9 -1.59 -3.16 -32.66
C ILE A 9 -1.65 -4.35 -31.70
N ILE A 10 -2.13 -5.50 -32.17
CA ILE A 10 -2.19 -6.73 -31.36
C ILE A 10 -0.78 -7.16 -30.95
N LEU A 11 0.19 -7.15 -31.86
CA LEU A 11 1.57 -7.49 -31.55
C LEU A 11 2.16 -6.53 -30.51
N GLY A 12 1.94 -5.23 -30.66
CA GLY A 12 2.36 -4.21 -29.70
C GLY A 12 1.74 -4.44 -28.32
N PHE A 13 0.45 -4.77 -28.27
CA PHE A 13 -0.25 -5.10 -27.02
C PHE A 13 0.32 -6.36 -26.35
N VAL A 14 0.60 -7.43 -27.12
CA VAL A 14 1.22 -8.66 -26.59
C VAL A 14 2.61 -8.39 -26.02
N ILE A 15 3.44 -7.61 -26.74
CA ILE A 15 4.77 -7.21 -26.25
C ILE A 15 4.66 -6.39 -24.97
N PHE A 16 3.71 -5.43 -24.92
CA PHE A 16 3.45 -4.64 -23.73
C PHE A 16 3.04 -5.51 -22.54
N CYS A 17 2.09 -6.44 -22.72
CA CYS A 17 1.69 -7.38 -21.67
C CYS A 17 2.85 -8.25 -21.21
N GLY A 18 3.64 -8.81 -22.12
CA GLY A 18 4.81 -9.61 -21.77
C GLY A 18 5.85 -8.82 -20.95
N TYR A 19 6.09 -7.56 -21.33
CA TYR A 19 6.98 -6.67 -20.58
C TYR A 19 6.43 -6.33 -19.20
N GLN A 20 5.13 -6.01 -19.07
CA GLN A 20 4.50 -5.74 -17.78
C GLN A 20 4.55 -6.96 -16.85
N THR A 21 4.27 -8.17 -17.36
CA THR A 21 4.42 -9.41 -16.58
C THR A 21 5.86 -9.61 -16.11
N TYR A 22 6.85 -9.36 -16.97
CA TYR A 22 8.26 -9.42 -16.58
C TYR A 22 8.60 -8.44 -15.45
N VAL A 23 8.15 -7.18 -15.55
CA VAL A 23 8.38 -6.15 -14.52
C VAL A 23 7.73 -6.56 -13.19
N VAL A 24 6.48 -7.02 -13.23
CA VAL A 24 5.76 -7.47 -12.04
C VAL A 24 6.47 -8.66 -11.39
N HIS A 25 6.84 -9.68 -12.17
CA HIS A 25 7.58 -10.83 -11.63
C HIS A 25 8.91 -10.40 -11.00
N LYS A 26 9.67 -9.52 -11.65
CA LYS A 26 10.92 -8.98 -11.08
C LYS A 26 10.68 -8.26 -9.75
N ASN A 27 9.65 -7.41 -9.67
CA ASN A 27 9.30 -6.72 -8.44
C ASN A 27 8.87 -7.68 -7.33
N VAL A 28 8.14 -8.75 -7.66
CA VAL A 28 7.78 -9.79 -6.68
C VAL A 28 9.03 -10.49 -6.16
N GLN A 29 9.99 -10.85 -7.03
CA GLN A 29 11.26 -11.43 -6.59
C GLN A 29 12.06 -10.48 -5.69
N ASN A 30 12.10 -9.18 -6.01
CA ASN A 30 12.70 -8.17 -5.16
C ASN A 30 12.04 -8.07 -3.78
N VAL A 31 10.74 -8.33 -3.67
CA VAL A 31 10.04 -8.35 -2.37
C VAL A 31 10.31 -9.65 -1.62
N LEU A 32 10.27 -10.79 -2.30
CA LEU A 32 10.47 -12.10 -1.69
C LEU A 32 11.86 -12.27 -1.07
N GLN A 33 12.87 -11.52 -1.51
CA GLN A 33 14.19 -11.53 -0.88
C GLN A 33 14.15 -11.13 0.61
N TYR A 34 13.16 -10.33 1.03
CA TYR A 34 12.99 -9.90 2.42
C TYR A 34 12.20 -10.88 3.27
N LYS A 35 11.68 -11.98 2.71
CA LYS A 35 10.78 -12.92 3.41
C LYS A 35 11.36 -13.43 4.73
N ASP A 36 12.62 -13.86 4.72
CA ASP A 36 13.26 -14.41 5.92
C ASP A 36 13.52 -13.32 6.98
N MET A 37 13.91 -12.13 6.54
CA MET A 37 14.10 -10.97 7.43
C MET A 37 12.79 -10.52 8.07
N VAL A 38 11.71 -10.46 7.28
CA VAL A 38 10.35 -10.17 7.78
C VAL A 38 9.95 -11.22 8.81
N LYS A 39 10.19 -12.50 8.54
CA LYS A 39 9.88 -13.58 9.48
C LYS A 39 10.64 -13.43 10.79
N GLU A 40 11.95 -13.20 10.74
CA GLU A 40 12.78 -12.99 11.93
C GLU A 40 12.28 -11.79 12.75
N ILE A 41 11.97 -10.67 12.10
CA ILE A 41 11.43 -9.49 12.77
C ILE A 41 10.05 -9.78 13.39
N LEU A 42 9.17 -10.50 12.70
CA LEU A 42 7.85 -10.85 13.25
C LEU A 42 7.96 -11.80 14.45
N ASP A 43 8.88 -12.77 14.42
CA ASP A 43 9.12 -13.71 15.54
C ASP A 43 9.64 -12.98 16.79
N ASP A 44 10.33 -11.84 16.62
CA ASP A 44 10.84 -10.99 17.71
C ASP A 44 9.80 -9.99 18.27
N ASN A 45 8.64 -9.83 17.62
CA ASN A 45 7.62 -8.86 17.99
C ASN A 45 6.33 -9.55 18.47
N ASP A 46 5.68 -9.00 19.49
CA ASP A 46 4.33 -9.43 19.88
C ASP A 46 3.31 -8.81 18.92
N THR A 47 3.02 -9.52 17.82
CA THR A 47 2.20 -9.00 16.71
C THR A 47 1.27 -10.03 16.10
N THR A 48 0.12 -9.56 15.64
CA THR A 48 -0.84 -10.33 14.83
C THR A 48 -0.59 -10.18 13.32
N ALA A 49 0.37 -9.34 12.92
CA ALA A 49 0.80 -9.25 11.53
C ALA A 49 1.42 -10.58 11.08
N ASN A 50 1.31 -10.87 9.79
CA ASN A 50 1.92 -12.05 9.18
C ASN A 50 2.86 -11.65 8.05
N VAL A 51 3.74 -12.59 7.68
CA VAL A 51 4.76 -12.39 6.65
C VAL A 51 4.15 -11.91 5.33
N ASP A 52 3.04 -12.51 4.90
CA ASP A 52 2.43 -12.19 3.61
C ASP A 52 1.88 -10.76 3.57
N LEU A 53 1.25 -10.30 4.66
CA LEU A 53 0.77 -8.93 4.79
C LEU A 53 1.93 -7.92 4.72
N VAL A 54 3.02 -8.17 5.44
CA VAL A 54 4.20 -7.29 5.44
C VAL A 54 4.84 -7.25 4.04
N LEU A 55 5.00 -8.39 3.38
CA LEU A 55 5.51 -8.44 2.00
C LEU A 55 4.60 -7.70 1.02
N ALA A 56 3.28 -7.82 1.16
CA ALA A 56 2.34 -7.05 0.35
C ALA A 56 2.43 -5.54 0.59
N MET A 57 2.71 -5.11 1.82
CA MET A 57 2.98 -3.70 2.14
C MET A 57 4.30 -3.24 1.53
N ILE A 58 5.39 -3.99 1.66
CA ILE A 58 6.68 -3.67 0.98
C ILE A 58 6.48 -3.54 -0.54
N TYR A 59 5.73 -4.46 -1.15
CA TYR A 59 5.41 -4.36 -2.57
C TYR A 59 4.61 -3.09 -2.86
N THR A 60 3.66 -2.72 -2.01
CA THR A 60 2.83 -1.52 -2.18
C THR A 60 3.67 -0.25 -2.11
N GLU A 61 4.59 -0.15 -1.15
CA GLU A 61 5.42 1.03 -0.89
C GLU A 61 6.53 1.23 -1.93
N THR A 62 7.38 0.21 -2.15
CA THR A 62 8.60 0.40 -2.95
C THR A 62 8.79 -0.61 -4.06
N LYS A 63 7.93 -1.62 -4.16
CA LYS A 63 8.15 -2.79 -5.04
C LYS A 63 9.43 -3.56 -4.66
N GLY A 64 9.89 -3.44 -3.41
CA GLY A 64 11.10 -4.08 -2.91
C GLY A 64 12.40 -3.37 -3.29
N ASP A 65 12.36 -2.05 -3.48
CA ASP A 65 13.56 -1.23 -3.69
C ASP A 65 14.32 -1.03 -2.37
N ASP A 66 15.65 -1.18 -2.40
CA ASP A 66 16.51 -1.17 -1.20
C ASP A 66 16.46 0.16 -0.44
N GLY A 67 16.67 0.12 0.88
CA GLY A 67 16.65 1.29 1.76
C GLY A 67 15.38 1.32 2.59
N ASP A 68 14.56 2.37 2.47
CA ASP A 68 13.30 2.47 3.21
C ASP A 68 12.16 1.67 2.52
N VAL A 69 12.31 0.34 2.51
CA VAL A 69 11.43 -0.63 1.80
C VAL A 69 9.96 -0.60 2.23
N MET A 70 9.67 -0.15 3.46
CA MET A 70 8.31 0.02 3.99
C MET A 70 7.89 1.49 4.09
N GLN A 71 8.69 2.42 3.54
CA GLN A 71 8.48 3.88 3.63
C GLN A 71 8.13 4.33 5.07
N SER A 72 8.84 3.78 6.05
CA SER A 72 8.55 3.95 7.47
C SER A 72 9.34 5.10 8.12
N SER A 73 10.12 5.86 7.35
CA SER A 73 10.89 6.98 7.90
C SER A 73 10.00 8.04 8.56
N GLU A 74 8.90 8.44 7.90
CA GLU A 74 8.00 9.48 8.41
C GLU A 74 7.33 9.09 9.74
N SER A 75 7.13 7.80 10.00
CA SER A 75 6.59 7.32 11.28
C SER A 75 7.65 7.22 12.37
N SER A 76 8.95 7.19 12.01
CA SER A 76 10.08 7.16 12.94
C SER A 76 10.46 8.54 13.45
N ASP A 77 10.71 9.49 12.53
CA ASP A 77 11.24 10.82 12.88
C ASP A 77 10.54 11.99 12.18
N GLY A 78 9.49 11.70 11.41
CA GLY A 78 8.75 12.71 10.64
C GLY A 78 9.47 13.21 9.39
N VAL A 79 10.60 12.61 9.01
CA VAL A 79 11.39 12.99 7.83
C VAL A 79 11.37 11.84 6.82
N ALA A 80 10.87 12.11 5.61
CA ALA A 80 10.86 11.10 4.55
C ALA A 80 12.29 10.67 4.16
N ASN A 81 12.49 9.36 3.97
CA ASN A 81 13.76 8.72 3.57
C ASN A 81 14.94 8.97 4.53
N SER A 82 14.68 9.13 5.83
CA SER A 82 15.71 9.18 6.87
C SER A 82 16.29 7.79 7.18
N ILE A 83 15.48 6.73 7.03
CA ILE A 83 15.93 5.35 7.11
C ILE A 83 16.61 4.97 5.78
N THR A 84 17.82 4.41 5.87
CA THR A 84 18.63 4.06 4.69
C THR A 84 18.91 2.58 4.56
N ASP A 85 18.33 1.74 5.42
CA ASP A 85 18.52 0.29 5.40
C ASP A 85 17.20 -0.47 5.60
N SER A 86 17.06 -1.60 4.90
CA SER A 86 15.82 -2.37 4.84
C SER A 86 15.46 -3.03 6.17
N GLN A 87 16.45 -3.37 7.02
CA GLN A 87 16.16 -4.01 8.30
C GLN A 87 15.51 -3.03 9.27
N THR A 88 16.04 -1.81 9.38
CA THR A 88 15.45 -0.73 10.17
C THR A 88 14.07 -0.35 9.62
N SER A 89 13.93 -0.27 8.29
CA SER A 89 12.65 0.02 7.64
C SER A 89 11.58 -1.03 7.97
N ILE A 90 11.90 -2.32 7.81
CA ILE A 90 10.96 -3.40 8.11
C ILE A 90 10.63 -3.44 9.61
N ARG A 91 11.61 -3.26 10.49
CA ARG A 91 11.36 -3.26 11.95
C ARG A 91 10.40 -2.14 12.33
N GLN A 92 10.65 -0.92 11.87
CA GLN A 92 9.78 0.22 12.16
C GLN A 92 8.39 0.04 11.54
N GLY A 93 8.32 -0.41 10.28
CA GLY A 93 7.05 -0.68 9.61
C GLY A 93 6.22 -1.75 10.32
N VAL A 94 6.85 -2.83 10.79
CA VAL A 94 6.20 -3.87 11.60
C VAL A 94 5.70 -3.30 12.93
N THR A 95 6.48 -2.47 13.63
CA THR A 95 6.03 -1.82 14.87
C THR A 95 4.74 -1.03 14.65
N VAL A 96 4.72 -0.13 13.66
CA VAL A 96 3.55 0.71 13.35
C VAL A 96 2.34 -0.12 12.92
N LEU A 97 2.56 -1.14 12.09
CA LEU A 97 1.49 -2.04 11.69
C LEU A 97 0.92 -2.80 12.89
N SER A 98 1.77 -3.28 13.79
CA SER A 98 1.36 -4.02 14.99
C SER A 98 0.53 -3.14 15.93
N GLU A 99 0.96 -1.89 16.16
CA GLU A 99 0.20 -0.92 16.93
C GLU A 99 -1.17 -0.66 16.31
N ASN A 100 -1.23 -0.46 14.99
CA ASN A 100 -2.50 -0.24 14.30
C ASN A 100 -3.42 -1.48 14.35
N LEU A 101 -2.87 -2.69 14.28
CA LEU A 101 -3.65 -3.94 14.39
C LEU A 101 -4.26 -4.10 15.78
N THR A 102 -3.48 -3.86 16.84
CA THR A 102 -3.96 -3.89 18.22
C THR A 102 -5.07 -2.86 18.43
N LEU A 103 -4.86 -1.62 18.01
CA LEU A 103 -5.86 -0.56 18.15
C LEU A 103 -7.13 -0.82 17.33
N ALA A 104 -7.00 -1.45 16.16
CA ALA A 104 -8.16 -1.84 15.36
C ALA A 104 -8.98 -2.94 16.06
N ASP A 105 -8.32 -3.95 16.65
CA ASP A 105 -8.97 -4.99 17.43
C ASP A 105 -9.68 -4.42 18.66
N GLU A 106 -9.00 -3.56 19.43
CA GLU A 106 -9.57 -2.86 20.60
C GLU A 106 -10.78 -1.98 20.23
N ALA A 107 -10.74 -1.33 19.06
CA ALA A 107 -11.83 -0.50 18.56
C ALA A 107 -12.96 -1.33 17.90
N GLY A 108 -12.78 -2.64 17.72
CA GLY A 108 -13.74 -3.52 17.07
C GLY A 108 -13.94 -3.21 15.58
N VAL A 109 -12.90 -2.77 14.89
CA VAL A 109 -12.91 -2.48 13.45
C VAL A 109 -12.12 -3.52 12.66
N ASP A 110 -12.35 -3.58 11.35
CA ASP A 110 -11.70 -4.59 10.51
C ASP A 110 -10.19 -4.34 10.31
N VAL A 111 -9.44 -5.42 10.04
CA VAL A 111 -7.99 -5.38 9.81
C VAL A 111 -7.57 -4.42 8.69
N TRP A 112 -8.41 -4.21 7.67
CA TRP A 112 -8.07 -3.26 6.59
C TRP A 112 -8.14 -1.81 7.04
N THR A 113 -8.83 -1.52 8.14
CA THR A 113 -8.72 -0.23 8.83
C THR A 113 -7.32 0.00 9.37
N ALA A 114 -6.71 -1.01 10.02
CA ALA A 114 -5.32 -0.93 10.49
C ALA A 114 -4.33 -0.72 9.33
N VAL A 115 -4.51 -1.46 8.23
CA VAL A 115 -3.68 -1.32 7.03
C VAL A 115 -3.84 0.09 6.42
N GLN A 116 -5.07 0.60 6.31
CA GLN A 116 -5.30 1.95 5.79
C GLN A 116 -4.74 3.04 6.74
N ALA A 117 -4.76 2.80 8.05
CA ALA A 117 -4.17 3.68 9.05
C ALA A 117 -2.64 3.76 8.95
N TYR A 118 -1.96 2.78 8.36
CA TYR A 118 -0.53 2.90 8.04
C TYR A 118 -0.27 4.09 7.09
N ASN A 119 -1.19 4.32 6.13
CA ASN A 119 -1.09 5.43 5.19
C ASN A 119 -1.67 6.77 5.71
N PHE A 120 -2.70 6.72 6.54
CA PHE A 120 -3.42 7.91 7.03
C PHE A 120 -3.05 8.35 8.45
N GLY A 121 -2.28 7.53 9.16
CA GLY A 121 -2.08 7.64 10.60
C GLY A 121 -3.20 6.97 11.41
N THR A 122 -2.84 6.61 12.62
CA THR A 122 -3.64 5.81 13.58
C THR A 122 -5.00 6.42 13.91
N ALA A 123 -5.15 7.75 13.87
CA ALA A 123 -6.43 8.43 14.11
C ALA A 123 -7.56 8.01 13.14
N TYR A 124 -7.22 7.40 12.00
CA TYR A 124 -8.20 6.84 11.09
C TYR A 124 -9.00 5.67 11.70
N ILE A 125 -8.41 4.92 12.64
CA ILE A 125 -9.06 3.79 13.32
C ILE A 125 -10.30 4.28 14.09
N ASP A 126 -10.12 5.31 14.92
CA ASP A 126 -11.22 5.96 15.65
C ASP A 126 -12.29 6.53 14.71
N TYR A 127 -11.87 7.06 13.56
CA TYR A 127 -12.78 7.58 12.57
C TYR A 127 -13.68 6.47 12.01
N VAL A 128 -13.12 5.32 11.63
CA VAL A 128 -13.90 4.19 11.13
C VAL A 128 -14.81 3.59 12.20
N ALA A 129 -14.32 3.47 13.44
CA ALA A 129 -15.12 2.96 14.57
C ALA A 129 -16.40 3.79 14.78
N LYS A 130 -16.32 5.12 14.61
CA LYS A 130 -17.47 6.04 14.71
C LYS A 130 -18.36 6.06 13.47
N ASN A 131 -17.95 5.43 12.37
CA ASN A 131 -18.61 5.51 11.06
C ASN A 131 -18.93 4.12 10.46
N GLY A 132 -19.23 3.14 11.30
CA GLY A 132 -19.76 1.83 10.88
C GLY A 132 -18.80 0.65 11.05
N GLY A 133 -17.58 0.89 11.53
CA GLY A 133 -16.65 -0.16 11.96
C GLY A 133 -15.92 -0.89 10.82
N GLU A 134 -16.16 -0.53 9.56
CA GLU A 134 -15.50 -1.14 8.41
C GLU A 134 -14.88 -0.11 7.48
N ASN A 135 -13.65 -0.37 7.03
CA ASN A 135 -12.95 0.45 6.06
C ASN A 135 -13.58 0.35 4.66
N THR A 136 -13.97 1.49 4.12
CA THR A 136 -14.51 1.61 2.75
C THR A 136 -13.82 2.73 1.99
N ILE A 137 -13.82 2.65 0.66
CA ILE A 137 -13.31 3.74 -0.19
C ILE A 137 -14.06 5.05 0.09
N ALA A 138 -15.37 4.99 0.39
CA ALA A 138 -16.16 6.17 0.73
C ALA A 138 -15.66 6.84 2.02
N LEU A 139 -15.39 6.06 3.08
CA LEU A 139 -14.84 6.59 4.32
C LEU A 139 -13.41 7.10 4.15
N ALA A 140 -12.55 6.36 3.45
CA ALA A 140 -11.19 6.79 3.16
C ALA A 140 -11.18 8.10 2.35
N THR A 141 -12.08 8.24 1.38
CA THR A 141 -12.26 9.47 0.60
C THR A 141 -12.71 10.65 1.47
N ALA A 142 -13.68 10.42 2.35
CA ALA A 142 -14.18 11.45 3.25
C ALA A 142 -13.10 11.90 4.25
N TYR A 143 -12.36 10.96 4.84
CA TYR A 143 -11.28 11.24 5.78
C TYR A 143 -10.11 11.98 5.11
N SER A 144 -9.69 11.51 3.93
CA SER A 144 -8.68 12.17 3.11
C SER A 144 -9.05 13.63 2.82
N ARG A 145 -10.29 13.89 2.38
CA ARG A 145 -10.76 15.24 2.05
C ARG A 145 -10.86 16.16 3.27
N ASN A 146 -11.38 15.65 4.38
CA ASN A 146 -11.83 16.49 5.50
C ASN A 146 -10.81 16.58 6.62
N VAL A 147 -9.85 15.65 6.69
CA VAL A 147 -8.88 15.54 7.80
C VAL A 147 -7.45 15.61 7.28
N VAL A 148 -7.04 14.65 6.45
CA VAL A 148 -5.63 14.51 6.03
C VAL A 148 -5.20 15.65 5.10
N ALA A 149 -5.95 15.89 4.02
CA ALA A 149 -5.59 16.94 3.06
C ALA A 149 -5.53 18.33 3.70
N PRO A 150 -6.50 18.76 4.53
CA PRO A 150 -6.43 20.04 5.23
C PRO A 150 -5.30 20.14 6.25
N SER A 151 -5.00 19.07 7.01
CA SER A 151 -3.91 19.10 8.00
C SER A 151 -2.54 19.29 7.36
N LEU A 152 -2.40 18.90 6.09
CA LEU A 152 -1.19 19.06 5.29
C LEU A 152 -1.30 20.22 4.26
N GLY A 153 -2.25 21.14 4.45
CA GLY A 153 -2.31 22.41 3.71
C GLY A 153 -3.18 22.43 2.45
N ASN A 154 -3.82 21.33 2.07
CA ASN A 154 -4.83 21.31 1.00
C ASN A 154 -6.24 21.50 1.57
N THR A 155 -6.61 22.76 1.84
CA THR A 155 -7.94 23.13 2.35
C THR A 155 -8.99 23.34 1.25
N THR A 156 -8.57 23.37 -0.02
CA THR A 156 -9.46 23.61 -1.18
C THR A 156 -10.07 22.33 -1.75
N GLY A 157 -9.53 21.16 -1.38
CA GLY A 157 -9.92 19.88 -1.95
C GLY A 157 -9.34 19.65 -3.34
N GLU A 158 -8.15 20.19 -3.62
CA GLU A 158 -7.44 19.98 -4.88
C GLU A 158 -7.18 18.47 -5.10
N THR A 159 -7.50 17.97 -6.29
CA THR A 159 -7.30 16.56 -6.68
C THR A 159 -6.40 16.42 -7.89
N TYR A 160 -5.71 15.30 -8.01
CA TYR A 160 -4.97 14.91 -9.22
C TYR A 160 -5.39 13.51 -9.68
N PHE A 161 -5.16 13.21 -10.96
CA PHE A 161 -5.41 11.88 -11.51
C PHE A 161 -4.31 10.90 -11.08
N TYR A 162 -4.72 9.77 -10.50
CA TYR A 162 -3.85 8.70 -10.05
C TYR A 162 -3.98 7.51 -11.00
N TYR A 163 -2.92 7.24 -11.75
CA TYR A 163 -2.88 6.26 -12.83
C TYR A 163 -2.57 4.83 -12.34
N HIS A 164 -3.24 4.41 -11.27
CA HIS A 164 -3.17 3.03 -10.78
C HIS A 164 -4.38 2.23 -11.28
N PRO A 165 -4.24 0.98 -11.76
CA PRO A 165 -5.36 0.22 -12.33
C PRO A 165 -6.60 0.12 -11.42
N LEU A 166 -6.40 -0.07 -10.11
CA LEU A 166 -7.50 -0.12 -9.14
C LEU A 166 -8.16 1.25 -8.91
N ALA A 167 -7.39 2.33 -9.02
CA ALA A 167 -7.92 3.67 -8.92
C ALA A 167 -8.78 4.00 -10.16
N LEU A 168 -8.34 3.62 -11.36
CA LEU A 168 -9.03 3.93 -12.62
C LEU A 168 -10.44 3.35 -12.69
N ILE A 169 -10.69 2.19 -12.05
CA ILE A 169 -12.03 1.59 -11.96
C ILE A 169 -12.92 2.24 -10.88
N SER A 170 -12.34 3.05 -9.99
CA SER A 170 -12.99 3.60 -8.79
C SER A 170 -13.07 5.14 -8.79
N GLY A 171 -12.77 5.79 -9.93
CA GLY A 171 -12.84 7.25 -10.11
C GLY A 171 -11.50 7.94 -10.32
N GLY A 172 -10.38 7.26 -10.06
CA GLY A 172 -9.04 7.59 -10.56
C GLY A 172 -8.43 8.86 -9.98
N LYS A 173 -8.92 9.35 -8.84
CA LYS A 173 -8.47 10.61 -8.25
C LYS A 173 -8.04 10.44 -6.79
N LEU A 174 -7.04 11.20 -6.40
CA LEU A 174 -6.60 11.40 -5.03
C LEU A 174 -6.60 12.89 -4.70
N TYR A 175 -6.78 13.22 -3.43
CA TYR A 175 -6.56 14.58 -2.95
C TYR A 175 -5.06 14.83 -2.81
N LYS A 176 -4.61 16.01 -3.25
CA LYS A 176 -3.26 16.46 -2.96
C LYS A 176 -3.07 16.54 -1.43
N ASN A 177 -1.94 16.04 -0.94
CA ASN A 177 -1.65 15.95 0.50
C ASN A 177 -2.69 15.14 1.29
N GLY A 178 -3.49 14.28 0.64
CA GLY A 178 -4.58 13.55 1.29
C GLY A 178 -4.29 12.07 1.54
N GLY A 179 -3.04 11.61 1.39
CA GLY A 179 -2.69 10.19 1.36
C GLY A 179 -3.31 9.43 0.18
N ASN A 180 -3.30 8.10 0.26
CA ASN A 180 -3.83 7.19 -0.77
C ASN A 180 -5.09 6.47 -0.26
N ILE A 181 -6.25 6.90 -0.75
CA ILE A 181 -7.56 6.32 -0.39
C ILE A 181 -7.74 4.86 -0.82
N TYR A 182 -6.88 4.35 -1.71
CA TYR A 182 -6.92 2.98 -2.22
C TYR A 182 -5.92 2.05 -1.53
N TYR A 183 -5.10 2.57 -0.61
CA TYR A 183 -3.94 1.86 -0.04
C TYR A 183 -4.26 0.44 0.45
N SER A 184 -5.26 0.30 1.33
CA SER A 184 -5.69 -1.02 1.83
C SER A 184 -6.13 -1.98 0.72
N ARG A 185 -6.77 -1.48 -0.35
CA ARG A 185 -7.16 -2.30 -1.51
C ARG A 185 -5.97 -2.68 -2.38
N GLU A 186 -4.97 -1.81 -2.47
CA GLU A 186 -3.71 -2.09 -3.17
C GLU A 186 -2.90 -3.16 -2.44
N VAL A 187 -2.75 -3.04 -1.13
CA VAL A 187 -2.11 -4.07 -0.29
C VAL A 187 -2.85 -5.40 -0.44
N HIS A 188 -4.18 -5.40 -0.33
CA HIS A 188 -4.98 -6.62 -0.50
C HIS A 188 -4.81 -7.25 -1.88
N PHE A 189 -4.79 -6.45 -2.95
CA PHE A 189 -4.51 -6.96 -4.30
C PHE A 189 -3.10 -7.54 -4.41
N ASN A 190 -2.12 -6.89 -3.79
CA ASN A 190 -0.72 -7.31 -3.84
C ASN A 190 -0.47 -8.63 -3.10
N LEU A 191 -1.28 -9.00 -2.10
CA LEU A 191 -1.26 -10.35 -1.51
C LEU A 191 -1.46 -11.42 -2.58
N TYR A 192 -2.55 -11.33 -3.35
CA TYR A 192 -2.85 -12.28 -4.43
C TYR A 192 -1.84 -12.20 -5.57
N LEU A 193 -1.33 -10.99 -5.86
CA LEU A 193 -0.33 -10.79 -6.90
C LEU A 193 0.97 -11.53 -6.57
N ILE A 194 1.47 -11.39 -5.35
CA ILE A 194 2.69 -12.06 -4.87
C ILE A 194 2.47 -13.58 -4.89
N GLU A 195 1.33 -14.06 -4.38
CA GLU A 195 1.01 -15.49 -4.38
C GLU A 195 1.01 -16.05 -5.81
N LEU A 196 0.29 -15.41 -6.74
CA LEU A 196 0.22 -15.82 -8.14
C LEU A 196 1.58 -15.81 -8.83
N MET A 197 2.36 -14.76 -8.62
CA MET A 197 3.67 -14.59 -9.25
C MET A 197 4.76 -15.45 -8.62
N SER A 198 4.51 -16.05 -7.45
CA SER A 198 5.42 -17.02 -6.81
C SER A 198 5.25 -18.44 -7.38
N LEU A 199 4.21 -18.69 -8.18
CA LEU A 199 3.97 -19.99 -8.84
C LEU A 199 4.80 -20.20 -10.11
N PHE A 200 5.41 -19.13 -10.63
CA PHE A 200 6.13 -19.08 -11.90
C PHE A 200 7.47 -18.36 -11.72
#